data_AF-A0A820S5Z3-F1
#
_entry.id   AF-A0A820S5Z3-F1
#
_cell.length_a   1.000
_cell.length_b   1.000
_cell.length_c   1.000
_cell.angle_alpha   90.00
_cell.angle_beta   90.00
_cell.angle_gamma   90.00
#
_symmetry.space_group_name_H-M   'P 1'
#
loop_
_entity.id
_entity.type
_entity.pdbx_description
1 polymer ?
#
loop_
_entity_poly.entity_id
_entity_poly.type
_entity_poly.pdbx_seq_one_letter_code
_entity_poly.pdbx_strand_id
1 'polypeptide(L)' 'MNEPANFDTNTNRPFNYPDHKPDWNLHCPKDEPLETPKYKTAILGQYLSDKTMCMIGEQTDGQGKIYKHY' A
#
# COMPACT_ATOMS: atom_id res chain seq x y z
N MET A 1 0.05 -1.64 -13.74
CA MET A 1 -0.96 -2.31 -12.88
C MET A 1 -0.53 -3.74 -12.48
N ASN A 2 0.74 -4.08 -12.55
CA ASN A 2 1.31 -5.36 -12.11
C ASN A 2 2.53 -5.16 -11.21
N GLU A 3 2.74 -3.92 -10.76
CA GLU A 3 3.67 -3.53 -9.72
C GLU A 3 3.40 -4.19 -8.35
N PRO A 4 2.17 -4.48 -7.88
CA PRO A 4 0.79 -4.21 -8.33
C PRO A 4 0.26 -2.83 -7.90
N ALA A 5 -0.07 -2.00 -8.89
CA ALA A 5 -0.52 -0.63 -8.62
C ALA A 5 -1.94 -0.57 -8.05
N ASN A 6 -2.12 0.30 -7.05
CA ASN A 6 -3.40 0.69 -6.48
C ASN A 6 -3.56 2.22 -6.54
N PHE A 7 -4.77 2.71 -6.77
CA PHE A 7 -5.00 4.15 -6.95
C PHE A 7 -4.96 4.88 -5.60
N ASP A 8 -3.95 5.75 -5.44
CA ASP A 8 -3.83 6.69 -4.32
C ASP A 8 -3.86 6.05 -2.92
N THR A 9 -3.31 4.85 -2.72
CA THR A 9 -3.14 4.27 -1.37
C THR A 9 -2.61 5.31 -0.38
N ASN A 10 -3.14 5.31 0.84
CA ASN A 10 -2.86 6.28 1.91
C ASN A 10 -3.43 7.70 1.69
N THR A 11 -4.26 7.90 0.67
CA THR A 11 -4.99 9.15 0.41
C THR A 11 -6.48 8.95 0.68
N ASN A 12 -7.15 9.93 1.30
CA ASN A 12 -8.58 9.83 1.58
C ASN A 12 -9.42 9.66 0.31
N ARG A 13 -9.13 10.46 -0.72
CA ARG A 13 -9.91 10.53 -1.96
C ARG A 13 -8.99 10.56 -3.20
N PRO A 14 -8.93 9.48 -4.00
CA PRO A 14 -8.24 9.48 -5.29
C PRO A 14 -8.84 10.49 -6.28
N PHE A 15 -8.14 10.75 -7.38
CA PHE A 15 -8.57 11.73 -8.39
C PHE A 15 -9.96 11.46 -9.00
N ASN A 16 -10.41 10.20 -8.99
CA ASN A 16 -11.69 9.75 -9.56
C ASN A 16 -12.77 9.51 -8.49
N TYR A 17 -12.57 10.01 -7.28
CA TYR A 17 -13.46 9.75 -6.15
C TYR A 17 -14.79 10.51 -6.28
N PRO A 18 -15.95 9.84 -6.15
CA PRO A 18 -17.25 10.50 -6.16
C PRO A 18 -17.58 11.13 -4.79
N ASP A 19 -17.86 12.44 -4.77
CA ASP A 19 -18.04 13.23 -3.53
C ASP A 19 -19.13 12.74 -2.57
N HIS A 20 -20.11 11.97 -3.06
CA HIS A 20 -21.29 11.55 -2.31
C HIS A 20 -21.14 10.18 -1.63
N LYS A 21 -19.96 9.57 -1.68
CA LYS A 21 -19.70 8.26 -1.09
C LYS A 21 -18.81 8.36 0.15
N PRO A 22 -18.84 7.34 1.04
CA PRO A 22 -17.89 7.24 2.15
C PRO A 22 -16.52 6.74 1.67
N ASP A 23 -15.46 7.23 2.28
CA ASP A 23 -14.08 6.90 1.89
C ASP A 23 -13.86 5.38 1.97
N TRP A 24 -13.37 4.78 0.88
CA TRP A 24 -13.08 3.33 0.78
C TRP A 24 -11.64 3.02 0.39
N ASN A 25 -10.81 4.06 0.31
CA ASN A 25 -9.47 3.89 -0.19
C ASN A 25 -8.61 3.14 0.82
N LEU A 26 -7.64 2.37 0.32
CA LEU A 26 -6.74 1.59 1.15
C LEU A 26 -5.86 2.52 1.99
N HIS A 27 -5.87 2.33 3.30
CA HIS A 27 -4.97 3.01 4.25
C HIS A 27 -4.18 1.97 5.01
N CYS A 28 -2.85 2.05 4.90
CA CYS A 28 -1.96 1.13 5.57
C CYS A 28 -1.58 1.63 6.99
N PRO A 29 -1.34 0.73 7.94
CA PRO A 29 -0.97 1.09 9.30
C PRO A 29 0.44 1.71 9.33
N LYS A 30 0.51 3.03 9.51
CA LYS A 30 1.76 3.80 9.41
C LYS A 30 2.73 3.56 10.57
N ASP A 31 2.25 2.98 11.66
CA ASP A 31 3.02 2.53 12.81
C ASP A 31 3.70 1.17 12.58
N GLU A 32 3.36 0.44 11.52
CA GLU A 32 4.02 -0.82 11.17
C GLU A 32 5.45 -0.59 10.66
N PRO A 33 6.47 -1.27 11.23
CA PRO A 33 7.86 -1.09 10.81
C PRO A 33 8.17 -1.45 9.35
N LEU A 34 7.32 -2.29 8.73
CA LEU A 34 7.46 -2.65 7.32
C LEU A 34 6.92 -1.55 6.40
N GLU A 35 5.95 -0.75 6.85
CA GLU A 35 5.48 0.44 6.13
C GLU A 35 6.44 1.62 6.27
N THR A 36 7.08 1.74 7.45
CA THR A 36 8.01 2.80 7.82
C THR A 36 9.38 2.25 8.23
N PRO A 37 10.12 1.59 7.31
CA PRO A 37 11.41 1.01 7.64
C PRO A 37 12.41 2.10 8.05
N LYS A 38 13.35 1.73 8.94
CA LYS A 38 14.39 2.64 9.46
C LYS A 38 15.21 3.30 8.34
N TYR A 39 15.41 2.59 7.24
CA TYR A 39 16.07 3.10 6.05
C TYR A 39 15.06 3.21 4.92
N LYS A 40 14.77 4.44 4.50
CA LYS A 40 13.90 4.72 3.36
C LYS A 40 14.73 4.85 2.09
N THR A 41 14.45 4.01 1.11
CA THR A 41 15.06 4.08 -0.22
C THR A 41 14.50 5.27 -1.03
N ALA A 42 15.16 5.63 -2.13
CA ALA A 42 14.71 6.70 -3.01
C ALA A 42 13.45 6.27 -3.79
N ILE A 43 12.28 6.49 -3.19
CA ILE A 43 10.96 6.21 -3.77
C ILE A 43 10.19 7.50 -4.05
N LEU A 44 9.27 7.45 -5.02
CA LEU A 44 8.29 8.52 -5.23
C LEU A 44 7.11 8.30 -4.27
N GLY A 45 7.06 9.09 -3.19
CA GLY A 45 6.01 8.99 -2.17
C GLY A 45 6.54 9.20 -0.75
N GLN A 46 5.64 9.27 0.21
CA GLN A 46 5.97 9.33 1.63
C GLN A 46 6.15 7.93 2.23
N TYR A 47 5.35 6.95 1.83
CA TYR A 47 5.38 5.57 2.34
C TYR A 47 5.66 4.57 1.21
N LEU A 48 6.19 3.38 1.56
CA LEU A 48 6.45 2.33 0.57
C LEU A 48 5.16 1.83 -0.10
N SER A 49 4.06 1.82 0.65
CA SER A 49 2.72 1.43 0.16
C SER A 49 2.05 2.48 -0.72
N ASP A 50 2.62 3.68 -0.88
CA ASP A 50 2.02 4.69 -1.74
C ASP A 50 1.91 4.16 -3.17
N LYS A 51 0.69 4.19 -3.72
CA LYS A 51 0.32 3.63 -5.03
C LYS A 51 0.45 2.11 -5.17
N THR A 52 0.63 1.36 -4.09
CA THR A 52 0.66 -0.11 -4.09
C THR A 52 -0.10 -0.66 -2.86
N MET A 53 0.05 -1.94 -2.53
CA MET A 53 -0.55 -2.58 -1.37
C MET A 53 0.24 -2.27 -0.09
N CYS A 54 -0.35 -2.60 1.07
CA CYS A 54 0.38 -2.55 2.33
C CYS A 54 1.52 -3.56 2.34
N MET A 55 2.68 -3.17 2.84
CA MET A 55 3.89 -3.97 3.05
C MET A 55 3.64 -5.16 4.00
N ILE A 56 2.59 -5.11 4.81
CA ILE A 56 2.14 -6.24 5.65
C ILE A 56 1.17 -7.20 4.93
N GLY A 57 0.75 -6.90 3.70
CA GLY A 57 -0.16 -7.74 2.93
C GLY A 57 0.44 -9.11 2.68
N GLU A 58 -0.36 -10.17 2.87
CA GLU A 58 0.12 -11.55 2.76
C GLU A 58 -0.04 -12.08 1.33
N GLN A 59 0.97 -12.79 0.84
CA GLN A 59 1.03 -13.39 -0.48
C GLN A 59 1.64 -14.78 -0.39
N THR A 60 1.23 -15.69 -1.28
CA THR A 60 1.85 -17.02 -1.39
C THR A 60 2.85 -17.05 -2.54
N ASP A 61 3.91 -17.85 -2.40
CA ASP A 61 4.89 -18.09 -3.48
C ASP A 61 4.43 -19.15 -4.51
N GLY A 62 3.15 -19.55 -4.47
CA GLY A 62 2.63 -20.66 -5.26
C GLY A 62 3.09 -22.05 -4.80
N GLN A 63 3.99 -22.15 -3.82
CA GLN A 63 4.44 -23.39 -3.18
C GLN A 63 3.85 -23.58 -1.77
N GLY A 64 2.96 -22.66 -1.37
CA GLY A 64 2.23 -22.72 -0.11
C GLY A 64 2.91 -21.97 1.05
N LYS A 65 4.07 -21.34 0.83
CA LYS A 65 4.68 -20.48 1.84
C LYS A 65 4.13 -19.07 1.73
N ILE A 66 3.77 -18.50 2.88
CA ILE A 66 3.21 -17.16 3.00
C ILE A 66 4.33 -16.17 3.31
N TYR A 67 4.32 -15.04 2.61
CA TYR A 67 5.23 -13.92 2.79
C TYR A 67 4.41 -12.63 2.94
N LYS A 68 5.03 -11.64 3.59
CA LYS A 68 4.54 -10.27 3.54
C LYS A 68 5.01 -9.62 2.23
N HIS A 69 4.29 -8.60 1.78
CA HIS A 69 4.56 -7.91 0.52
C HIS A 69 5.92 -7.16 0.51
N TYR A 70 6.46 -6.85 1.68
CA TYR A 70 7.76 -6.19 1.87
C TYR A 70 8.95 -6.94 1.25
#